data_AF-A0A7S2SIV3-F1
#
_entry.id   AF-A0A7S2SIV3-F1
#
_cell.length_a   1.000
_cell.length_b   1.000
_cell.length_c   1.000
_cell.angle_alpha   90.00
_cell.angle_beta   90.00
_cell.angle_gamma   90.00
#
_symmetry.space_group_name_H-M   'P 1'
#
loop_
_entity.id
_entity.type
_entity.pdbx_description
1 polymer ?
#
loop_
_entity_poly.entity_id
_entity_poly.type
_entity_poly.pdbx_seq_one_letter_code
_entity_poly.pdbx_strand_id
1 'polypeptide(L)'
;GTSMVSRLASVATSRSKSPTPSQLSTDLKDNRESRDKCSKCGKRNGRRTCSQSACLLCCTDDDCDGHRETREAAKEKDSILEGTNWINKLAAEKRALAVLPGVFHEPSFHYLDETAYLWSLNDFFANPKWRDDAIRRSKRNREWRQQTQIRTTNSSKKSKKRSR
;
A
#
# COMPACT_ATOMS: atom_id res chain seq x y z
N GLY A 1 -31.13 40.17 21.57
CA GLY A 1 -30.14 39.33 22.28
C GLY A 1 -29.18 38.78 21.26
N THR A 2 -27.89 38.98 21.51
CA THR A 2 -26.74 38.90 20.61
C THR A 2 -26.49 37.51 20.01
N SER A 3 -26.30 37.47 18.69
CA SER A 3 -25.89 36.31 17.90
C SER A 3 -24.36 36.18 17.94
N MET A 4 -23.83 35.15 18.60
CA MET A 4 -22.42 34.82 18.61
C MET A 4 -22.10 33.80 17.52
N VAL A 5 -21.41 34.26 16.49
CA VAL A 5 -20.93 33.46 15.36
C VAL A 5 -19.59 32.83 15.73
N SER A 6 -19.60 31.55 16.10
CA SER A 6 -18.39 30.79 16.40
C SER A 6 -17.70 30.35 15.10
N ARG A 7 -16.51 30.91 14.86
CA ARG A 7 -15.60 30.52 13.76
C ARG A 7 -14.73 29.36 14.23
N LEU A 8 -14.88 28.18 13.61
CA LEU A 8 -13.95 27.07 13.79
C LEU A 8 -12.95 27.04 12.62
N ALA A 9 -11.68 27.25 12.97
CA ALA A 9 -10.54 27.13 12.08
C ALA A 9 -10.34 25.67 11.65
N SER A 10 -10.19 25.46 10.35
CA SER A 10 -9.95 24.14 9.76
C SER A 10 -8.46 23.84 9.72
N VAL A 11 -8.04 22.85 10.51
CA VAL A 11 -6.71 22.22 10.43
C VAL A 11 -6.61 21.42 9.14
N ALA A 12 -5.71 21.87 8.26
CA ALA A 12 -5.42 21.22 6.99
C ALA A 12 -4.51 20.00 7.22
N THR A 13 -5.10 18.80 7.18
CA THR A 13 -4.34 17.55 7.01
C THR A 13 -4.11 17.32 5.52
N SER A 14 -2.89 17.61 5.11
CA SER A 14 -2.36 17.41 3.76
C SER A 14 -2.39 15.94 3.37
N ARG A 15 -3.35 15.57 2.52
CA ARG A 15 -3.39 14.24 1.88
C ARG A 15 -2.26 14.12 0.87
N SER A 16 -1.28 13.30 1.21
CA SER A 16 -0.21 12.80 0.36
C SER A 16 -0.81 12.13 -0.89
N LYS A 17 -0.38 12.63 -2.05
CA LYS A 17 -0.66 12.05 -3.37
C LYS A 17 -0.04 10.67 -3.42
N SER A 18 -0.88 9.65 -3.59
CA SER A 18 -0.45 8.32 -4.02
C SER A 18 0.19 8.42 -5.40
N PRO A 19 1.40 7.86 -5.59
CA PRO A 19 2.13 7.95 -6.85
C PRO A 19 1.43 7.14 -7.94
N THR A 20 1.32 7.76 -9.11
CA THR A 20 0.79 7.19 -10.34
C THR A 20 1.72 6.07 -10.83
N PRO A 21 1.20 4.93 -11.32
CA PRO A 21 2.03 3.92 -11.98
C PRO A 21 2.48 4.47 -13.33
N SER A 22 3.66 5.09 -13.33
CA SER A 22 4.37 5.49 -14.55
C SER A 22 4.63 4.24 -15.40
N GLN A 23 4.30 4.34 -16.68
CA GLN A 23 4.60 3.32 -17.65
C GLN A 23 6.11 3.08 -17.70
N LEU A 24 6.52 1.91 -17.20
CA LEU A 24 7.87 1.41 -17.25
C LEU A 24 8.12 0.83 -18.65
N SER A 25 8.20 1.69 -19.66
CA SER A 25 8.76 1.34 -20.97
C SER A 25 10.27 1.22 -20.79
N THR A 26 10.72 0.02 -20.42
CA THR A 26 12.12 -0.34 -20.50
C THR A 26 12.46 -0.51 -21.98
N ASP A 27 13.17 0.48 -22.51
CA ASP A 27 14.03 0.31 -23.68
C ASP A 27 14.98 -0.89 -23.41
N LEU A 28 14.51 -2.09 -23.75
CA LEU A 28 15.35 -3.27 -23.94
C LEU A 28 16.12 -3.09 -25.25
N LYS A 29 16.92 -2.01 -25.34
CA LYS A 29 17.88 -1.88 -26.42
C LYS A 29 18.96 -2.93 -26.20
N ASP A 30 18.81 -3.94 -27.04
CA ASP A 30 19.69 -5.05 -27.36
C ASP A 30 21.17 -4.68 -27.22
N ASN A 31 21.69 -4.78 -26.00
CA ASN A 31 23.10 -4.64 -25.68
C ASN A 31 23.77 -6.00 -25.93
N ARG A 32 23.73 -6.40 -27.21
CA ARG A 32 24.40 -7.58 -27.78
C ARG A 32 25.88 -7.30 -28.05
N GLU A 33 26.44 -6.23 -27.50
CA GLU A 33 27.89 -6.04 -27.43
C GLU A 33 28.50 -7.21 -26.67
N SER A 34 29.58 -7.75 -27.23
CA SER A 34 30.35 -8.90 -26.74
C SER A 34 30.29 -9.05 -25.23
N ARG A 35 29.50 -10.02 -24.77
CA ARG A 35 29.42 -10.36 -23.35
C ARG A 35 30.74 -10.97 -22.94
N ASP A 36 31.62 -10.13 -22.39
CA ASP A 36 32.89 -10.57 -21.86
C ASP A 36 32.64 -11.65 -20.81
N LYS A 37 33.36 -12.77 -20.93
CA LYS A 37 33.26 -13.84 -19.96
C LYS A 37 33.78 -13.34 -18.61
N CYS A 38 33.17 -13.81 -17.54
CA CYS A 38 33.60 -13.50 -16.18
C CYS A 38 35.08 -13.83 -16.01
N SER A 39 35.86 -12.82 -15.59
CA SER A 39 37.31 -12.92 -15.36
C SER A 39 37.71 -14.06 -14.43
N LYS A 40 36.85 -14.42 -13.46
CA LYS A 40 37.14 -15.44 -12.44
C LYS A 40 36.75 -16.86 -12.86
N CYS A 41 35.57 -17.05 -13.45
CA CYS A 41 35.07 -18.40 -13.74
C CYS A 41 35.10 -18.79 -15.22
N GLY A 42 35.23 -17.84 -16.15
CA GLY A 42 35.21 -18.10 -17.60
C GLY A 42 33.93 -18.72 -18.17
N LYS A 43 32.94 -19.04 -17.31
CA LYS A 43 31.71 -19.76 -17.66
C LYS A 43 30.52 -18.82 -17.85
N ARG A 44 30.33 -17.87 -16.93
CA ARG A 44 29.21 -16.92 -16.92
C ARG A 44 29.63 -15.60 -17.55
N ASN A 45 28.67 -14.80 -17.98
CA ASN A 45 28.93 -13.45 -18.49
C ASN A 45 29.31 -12.52 -17.32
N GLY A 46 30.41 -11.79 -17.47
CA GLY A 46 30.79 -10.70 -16.58
C GLY A 46 29.99 -9.44 -16.90
N ARG A 47 29.83 -8.53 -15.92
CA ARG A 47 29.29 -7.20 -16.18
C ARG A 47 30.45 -6.22 -16.33
N ARG A 48 30.47 -5.44 -17.42
CA ARG A 48 31.54 -4.43 -17.65
C ARG A 48 31.55 -3.33 -16.60
N THR A 49 30.39 -3.04 -15.99
CA THR A 49 30.26 -2.09 -14.87
C THR A 49 30.75 -2.67 -13.54
N CYS A 50 31.17 -3.94 -13.50
CA CYS A 50 31.85 -4.51 -12.34
C CYS A 50 33.34 -4.17 -12.41
N SER A 51 33.90 -3.64 -11.32
CA SER A 51 35.34 -3.35 -11.16
C SER A 51 36.23 -4.55 -11.50
N GLN A 52 35.77 -5.77 -11.25
CA GLN A 52 36.51 -7.01 -11.51
C GLN A 52 36.16 -7.68 -12.84
N SER A 53 35.21 -7.12 -13.61
CA SER A 53 34.60 -7.80 -14.77
C SER A 53 34.12 -9.23 -14.46
N ALA A 54 33.68 -9.45 -13.21
CA ALA A 54 33.20 -10.73 -12.73
C ALA A 54 31.68 -10.84 -12.93
N CYS A 55 31.15 -12.07 -12.90
CA CYS A 55 29.71 -12.30 -12.81
C CYS A 55 29.20 -12.12 -11.38
N LEU A 56 27.89 -11.94 -11.20
CA LEU A 56 27.22 -11.76 -9.91
C LEU A 56 27.70 -12.72 -8.80
N LEU A 57 27.84 -13.99 -9.13
CA LEU A 57 28.21 -15.07 -8.18
C LEU A 57 29.72 -15.19 -7.92
N CYS A 58 30.57 -14.51 -8.70
CA CYS A 58 32.02 -14.50 -8.49
C CYS A 58 32.52 -13.13 -8.02
N CYS A 59 31.69 -12.09 -8.11
CA CYS A 59 31.99 -10.78 -7.58
C CYS A 59 32.01 -10.86 -6.05
N THR A 60 33.17 -10.63 -5.45
CA THR A 60 33.41 -10.67 -4.00
C THR A 60 33.28 -9.30 -3.34
N ASP A 61 33.18 -8.25 -4.15
CA ASP A 61 32.95 -6.89 -3.69
C ASP A 61 31.46 -6.73 -3.42
N ASP A 62 31.08 -6.50 -2.16
CA ASP A 62 29.69 -6.37 -1.71
C ASP A 62 29.03 -5.08 -2.19
N ASP A 63 29.82 -4.03 -2.40
CA ASP A 63 29.38 -2.69 -2.79
C ASP A 63 29.57 -2.42 -4.31
N CYS A 64 29.72 -3.49 -5.10
CA CYS A 64 29.86 -3.37 -6.54
C CYS A 64 28.60 -2.76 -7.20
N ASP A 65 28.72 -1.53 -7.70
CA ASP A 65 27.64 -0.82 -8.44
C ASP A 65 27.07 -1.65 -9.60
N GLY A 66 27.95 -2.36 -10.30
CA GLY A 66 27.58 -3.27 -11.38
C GLY A 66 26.70 -4.45 -10.93
N HIS A 67 26.55 -4.75 -9.65
CA HIS A 67 25.67 -5.83 -9.19
C HIS A 67 24.64 -5.37 -8.17
N ARG A 68 24.72 -4.13 -7.71
CA ARG A 68 23.88 -3.57 -6.65
C ARG A 68 22.40 -3.82 -6.86
N GLU A 69 21.85 -3.39 -7.99
CA GLU A 69 20.42 -3.53 -8.30
C GLU A 69 19.94 -5.00 -8.28
N THR A 70 20.72 -5.91 -8.87
CA THR A 70 20.36 -7.34 -8.89
C THR A 70 20.45 -7.98 -7.50
N ARG A 71 21.43 -7.58 -6.69
CA ARG A 71 21.56 -8.04 -5.30
C ARG A 71 20.45 -7.49 -4.42
N GLU A 72 20.09 -6.22 -4.57
CA GLU A 72 18.97 -5.60 -3.85
C GLU A 72 17.66 -6.28 -4.20
N ALA A 73 17.38 -6.52 -5.48
CA ALA A 73 16.19 -7.25 -5.91
C ALA A 73 16.16 -8.70 -5.39
N ALA A 74 17.32 -9.37 -5.31
CA ALA A 74 17.42 -10.70 -4.70
C ALA A 74 17.14 -10.65 -3.20
N LYS A 75 17.79 -9.74 -2.46
CA LYS A 75 17.56 -9.51 -1.02
C LYS A 75 16.09 -9.19 -0.72
N GLU A 76 15.44 -8.38 -1.56
CA GLU A 76 14.03 -8.07 -1.41
C GLU A 76 13.16 -9.33 -1.58
N LYS A 77 13.40 -10.14 -2.63
CA LYS A 77 12.68 -11.40 -2.84
C LYS A 77 12.88 -12.37 -1.69
N ASP A 78 14.10 -12.51 -1.20
CA ASP A 78 14.43 -13.35 -0.06
C ASP A 78 13.69 -12.86 1.19
N SER A 79 13.64 -11.54 1.43
CA SER A 79 12.86 -10.98 2.55
C SER A 79 11.35 -11.26 2.47
N ILE A 80 10.79 -11.34 1.26
CA ILE A 80 9.38 -11.69 1.05
C ILE A 80 9.16 -13.16 1.37
N LEU A 81 10.03 -14.05 0.86
CA LEU A 81 9.96 -15.49 1.09
C LEU A 81 10.18 -15.87 2.55
N GLU A 82 11.11 -15.20 3.24
CA GLU A 82 11.37 -15.38 4.67
C GLU A 82 10.26 -14.80 5.56
N GLY A 83 9.32 -14.04 5.01
CA GLY A 83 8.29 -13.39 5.81
C GLY A 83 8.77 -12.14 6.57
N THR A 84 10.03 -11.72 6.38
CA THR A 84 10.64 -10.58 7.09
C THR A 84 10.29 -9.22 6.47
N ASN A 85 9.76 -9.21 5.25
CA ASN A 85 9.30 -8.02 4.55
C ASN A 85 8.24 -7.24 5.36
N TRP A 86 8.27 -5.91 5.27
CA TRP A 86 7.36 -5.02 6.00
C TRP A 86 5.88 -5.30 5.71
N ILE A 87 5.54 -5.75 4.49
CA ILE A 87 4.17 -6.14 4.13
C ILE A 87 3.72 -7.33 4.98
N ASN A 88 4.59 -8.33 5.14
CA ASN A 88 4.31 -9.53 5.94
C ASN A 88 4.18 -9.19 7.42
N LYS A 89 5.00 -8.27 7.94
CA LYS A 89 4.87 -7.75 9.31
C LYS A 89 3.52 -7.05 9.54
N LEU A 90 3.12 -6.14 8.66
CA LEU A 90 1.80 -5.48 8.73
C LEU A 90 0.65 -6.47 8.63
N ALA A 91 0.77 -7.48 7.75
CA ALA A 91 -0.24 -8.51 7.63
C ALA A 91 -0.34 -9.36 8.91
N ALA A 92 0.80 -9.69 9.53
CA ALA A 92 0.83 -10.41 10.80
C ALA A 92 0.22 -9.58 11.94
N GLU A 93 0.54 -8.28 12.03
CA GLU A 93 -0.08 -7.37 13.00
C GLU A 93 -1.60 -7.30 12.82
N LYS A 94 -2.09 -7.18 11.58
CA LYS A 94 -3.53 -7.19 11.30
C LYS A 94 -4.19 -8.52 11.67
N ARG A 95 -3.54 -9.65 11.38
CA ARG A 95 -4.02 -10.98 11.79
C ARG A 95 -4.01 -11.16 13.30
N ALA A 96 -3.06 -10.57 14.02
CA ALA A 96 -3.04 -10.58 15.48
C ALA A 96 -4.20 -9.76 16.10
N LEU A 97 -4.72 -8.77 15.38
CA LEU A 97 -5.92 -8.03 15.75
C LEU A 97 -7.22 -8.76 15.39
N ALA A 98 -7.14 -9.84 14.61
CA ALA A 98 -8.32 -10.63 14.28
C ALA A 98 -8.83 -11.32 15.55
N VAL A 99 -10.15 -11.30 15.74
CA VAL A 99 -10.78 -11.95 16.89
C VAL A 99 -10.65 -13.46 16.70
N LEU A 100 -10.00 -14.13 17.65
CA LEU A 100 -9.88 -15.58 17.63
C LEU A 100 -11.25 -16.25 17.72
N PRO A 101 -11.49 -17.36 16.98
CA PRO A 101 -12.72 -18.10 17.07
C PRO A 101 -12.92 -18.62 18.51
N GLY A 102 -14.13 -18.48 19.03
CA GLY A 102 -14.49 -18.90 20.39
C GLY A 102 -14.24 -17.85 21.48
N VAL A 103 -13.69 -16.67 21.17
CA VAL A 103 -13.65 -15.56 22.14
C VAL A 103 -15.06 -15.05 22.47
N PHE A 104 -15.98 -15.11 21.50
CA PHE A 104 -17.41 -14.87 21.70
C PHE A 104 -18.14 -16.22 21.72
N HIS A 105 -18.87 -16.48 22.81
CA HIS A 105 -19.72 -17.67 23.00
C HIS A 105 -21.20 -17.40 22.71
N GLU A 106 -21.51 -16.19 22.26
CA GLU A 106 -22.84 -15.83 21.83
C GLU A 106 -23.21 -16.65 20.58
N PRO A 107 -24.37 -17.34 20.57
CA PRO A 107 -24.83 -18.09 19.40
C PRO A 107 -25.12 -17.18 18.20
N SER A 108 -25.12 -15.87 18.44
CA SER A 108 -25.34 -14.80 17.51
C SER A 108 -24.06 -14.36 16.77
N PHE A 109 -22.88 -14.88 17.13
CA PHE A 109 -21.63 -14.51 16.48
C PHE A 109 -21.09 -15.67 15.64
N HIS A 110 -20.99 -15.44 14.33
CA HIS A 110 -20.37 -16.37 13.40
C HIS A 110 -19.02 -15.82 12.96
N TYR A 111 -17.99 -16.63 13.17
CA TYR A 111 -16.64 -16.34 12.75
C TYR A 111 -16.43 -16.86 11.33
N LEU A 112 -16.21 -15.95 10.38
CA LEU A 112 -15.70 -16.27 9.05
C LEU A 112 -14.31 -15.63 8.96
N ASP A 113 -13.28 -16.42 9.27
CA ASP A 113 -11.81 -16.25 9.20
C ASP A 113 -11.16 -14.86 9.37
N GLU A 114 -11.78 -13.76 8.96
CA GLU A 114 -11.30 -12.38 9.06
C GLU A 114 -12.34 -11.38 9.61
N THR A 115 -13.63 -11.73 9.72
CA THR A 115 -14.68 -10.77 10.17
C THR A 115 -15.74 -11.42 11.06
N ALA A 116 -16.07 -10.78 12.19
CA ALA A 116 -17.18 -11.16 13.05
C ALA A 116 -18.45 -10.36 12.69
N TYR A 117 -19.58 -11.04 12.52
CA TYR A 117 -20.89 -10.43 12.30
C TYR A 117 -21.78 -10.61 13.54
N LEU A 118 -22.56 -9.56 13.84
CA LEU A 118 -23.55 -9.50 14.93
C LEU A 118 -24.89 -10.05 14.45
N TRP A 119 -25.44 -11.14 15.03
CA TRP A 119 -26.68 -11.75 14.50
C TRP A 119 -28.01 -11.16 14.98
N SER A 120 -28.15 -10.51 16.13
CA SER A 120 -29.47 -9.99 16.49
C SER A 120 -29.64 -8.54 16.07
N LEU A 121 -30.03 -8.35 14.81
CA LEU A 121 -30.47 -7.05 14.30
C LEU A 121 -31.65 -6.50 15.10
N ASN A 122 -32.49 -7.37 15.67
CA ASN A 122 -33.62 -6.97 16.49
C ASN A 122 -33.18 -6.21 17.74
N ASP A 123 -32.15 -6.70 18.45
CA ASP A 123 -31.62 -6.00 19.63
C ASP A 123 -30.91 -4.70 19.24
N PHE A 124 -30.24 -4.72 18.09
CA PHE A 124 -29.62 -3.53 17.53
C PHE A 124 -30.64 -2.43 17.21
N PHE A 125 -31.79 -2.79 16.61
CA PHE A 125 -32.85 -1.84 16.27
C PHE A 125 -33.75 -1.48 17.46
N ALA A 126 -33.87 -2.37 18.45
CA ALA A 126 -34.57 -2.13 19.71
C ALA A 126 -33.86 -1.06 20.56
N ASN A 127 -32.53 -0.89 20.41
CA ASN A 127 -31.77 0.14 21.10
C ASN A 127 -31.69 1.44 20.26
N PRO A 128 -32.48 2.49 20.60
CA PRO A 128 -32.50 3.73 19.81
C PRO A 128 -31.15 4.43 19.81
N LYS A 129 -30.36 4.33 20.89
CA LYS A 129 -29.05 4.99 20.98
C LYS A 129 -28.07 4.44 19.92
N TRP A 130 -28.04 3.12 19.73
CA TRP A 130 -27.14 2.48 18.76
C TRP A 130 -27.59 2.70 17.33
N ARG A 131 -28.89 2.57 17.09
CA ARG A 131 -29.51 2.89 15.81
C ARG A 131 -29.22 4.33 15.40
N ASP A 132 -29.44 5.28 16.29
CA ASP A 132 -29.29 6.70 16.00
C ASP A 132 -27.81 7.08 15.82
N ASP A 133 -26.89 6.46 16.57
CA ASP A 133 -25.45 6.64 16.34
C ASP A 133 -25.01 6.10 14.97
N ALA A 134 -25.49 4.91 14.58
CA ALA A 134 -25.21 4.32 13.28
C ALA A 134 -25.77 5.17 12.13
N ILE A 135 -26.99 5.70 12.29
CA ILE A 135 -27.59 6.66 11.35
C ILE A 135 -26.73 7.93 11.25
N ARG A 136 -26.28 8.47 12.39
CA ARG A 136 -25.45 9.69 12.41
C ARG A 136 -24.11 9.47 11.71
N ARG A 137 -23.45 8.34 11.96
CA ARG A 137 -22.20 7.95 11.29
C ARG A 137 -22.42 7.73 9.79
N SER A 138 -23.50 7.04 9.41
CA SER A 138 -23.87 6.81 8.02
C SER A 138 -24.11 8.12 7.27
N LYS A 139 -24.83 9.06 7.90
CA LYS A 139 -25.06 10.40 7.36
C LYS A 139 -23.75 11.17 7.17
N ARG A 140 -22.90 11.23 8.19
CA ARG A 140 -21.58 11.88 8.11
C ARG A 140 -20.71 11.27 7.00
N ASN A 141 -20.70 9.96 6.87
CA ASN A 141 -19.96 9.26 5.82
C ASN A 141 -20.52 9.56 4.43
N ARG A 142 -21.84 9.65 4.28
CA ARG A 142 -22.50 10.05 3.03
C ARG A 142 -22.11 11.47 2.62
N GLU A 143 -22.15 12.40 3.57
CA GLU A 143 -21.74 13.79 3.35
C GLU A 143 -20.26 13.89 2.96
N TRP A 144 -19.38 13.17 3.64
CA TRP A 144 -17.96 13.12 3.32
C TRP A 144 -17.69 12.57 1.92
N ARG A 145 -18.42 11.51 1.51
CA ARG A 145 -18.35 10.95 0.16
C ARG A 145 -18.83 11.94 -0.90
N GLN A 146 -19.92 12.66 -0.65
CA GLN A 146 -20.43 13.70 -1.56
C GLN A 146 -19.43 14.85 -1.71
N GLN A 147 -18.85 15.34 -0.61
CA GLN A 147 -17.81 16.38 -0.65
C GLN A 147 -16.57 15.93 -1.43
N THR A 148 -16.15 14.68 -1.23
CA THR A 148 -15.02 14.11 -1.96
C THR A 148 -15.32 14.03 -3.46
N GLN A 149 -16.53 13.58 -3.84
CA GLN A 149 -16.96 13.56 -5.24
C GLN A 149 -16.99 14.96 -5.86
N ILE A 150 -17.54 15.96 -5.17
CA ILE A 150 -17.56 17.35 -5.65
C ILE A 150 -16.14 17.91 -5.82
N ARG A 151 -15.22 17.62 -4.89
CA ARG A 151 -13.81 18.03 -5.02
C ARG A 151 -13.16 17.39 -6.24
N THR A 152 -13.43 16.11 -6.50
CA THR A 152 -12.89 15.42 -7.68
C THR A 152 -13.46 15.96 -8.99
N THR A 153 -14.77 16.23 -9.09
CA THR A 153 -15.39 16.77 -10.33
C THR A 153 -14.99 18.21 -10.62
N ASN A 154 -14.76 19.04 -9.60
CA ASN A 154 -14.27 20.41 -9.78
C ASN A 154 -12.79 20.43 -10.19
N SER A 155 -11.98 19.50 -9.69
CA SER A 155 -10.59 19.37 -10.10
C SER A 155 -10.44 18.99 -11.58
N SER A 156 -11.32 18.14 -12.11
CA SER A 156 -11.31 17.72 -13.52
C SER A 156 -11.82 18.80 -14.49
N LYS A 157 -12.76 19.66 -14.07
CA LYS A 157 -13.18 20.82 -14.88
C LYS A 157 -12.09 21.89 -14.97
N LYS A 158 -11.31 22.10 -13.90
CA LYS A 158 -10.21 23.09 -13.87
C LYS A 158 -9.03 22.69 -14.77
N SER A 159 -8.74 21.40 -14.91
CA SER A 159 -7.70 20.93 -15.84
C SER A 159 -8.12 21.12 -17.31
N LYS A 160 -9.41 20.90 -17.65
CA LYS A 160 -9.92 21.05 -19.03
C LYS A 160 -10.00 22.51 -19.52
N LYS A 161 -10.10 23.49 -18.62
CA LYS A 161 -10.08 24.93 -18.97
C LYS A 161 -8.66 25.49 -19.17
N ARG A 162 -7.61 24.79 -18.73
CA ARG A 162 -6.20 25.20 -18.93
C ARG A 162 -5.57 24.66 -20.22
N SER A 163 -6.25 23.77 -20.93
CA SER A 163 -5.77 23.13 -22.16
C SER A 163 -6.45 23.66 -23.43
N ARG A 164 -7.15 24.78 -23.34
CA ARG A 164 -7.66 25.59 -24.45
C ARG A 164 -7.06 26.97 -24.31
#